data_AF-A0A920KKR1-F1
#
_entry.id   AF-A0A920KKR1-F1
#
_cell.length_a   1.000
_cell.length_b   1.000
_cell.length_c   1.000
_cell.angle_alpha   90.00
_cell.angle_beta   90.00
_cell.angle_gamma   90.00
#
_symmetry.space_group_name_H-M   'P 1'
#
loop_
_entity.id
_entity.type
_entity.pdbx_description
1 polymer ?
#
loop_
_entity_poly.entity_id
_entity_poly.type
_entity_poly.pdbx_seq_one_letter_code
_entity_poly.pdbx_strand_id
1 'polypeptide(L)'
;MLALIKRELKLYFITPVAYIFTAIFILTSMSLTFYFGSFFSSGVAELSIFFSFIPWVFIFFISAVTMKSWSEEKRLGTIELLLTLPIPLWKIVLSKFIATWAFVTFSIVLTFPIWITVNYLGNPDNLIIVGQYLGAILMAGAYISLGIFSLPLPVTK
;
A
#
# COMPACT_ATOMS: atom_id res chain seq x y z
N MET A 1 -6.65 -15.84 14.40
CA MET A 1 -5.81 -14.93 13.58
C MET A 1 -6.48 -14.68 12.22
N LEU A 2 -6.73 -15.71 11.40
CA LEU A 2 -7.40 -15.58 10.09
C LEU A 2 -8.75 -14.85 10.15
N ALA A 3 -9.56 -15.07 11.18
CA ALA A 3 -10.83 -14.36 11.37
C ALA A 3 -10.64 -12.84 11.57
N LEU A 4 -9.61 -12.43 12.33
CA LEU A 4 -9.28 -11.02 12.52
C LEU A 4 -8.81 -10.40 11.20
N ILE A 5 -7.90 -11.08 10.49
CA ILE A 5 -7.38 -10.61 9.19
C ILE A 5 -8.52 -10.43 8.18
N LYS A 6 -9.43 -11.42 8.07
CA LYS A 6 -10.59 -11.32 7.18
C LYS A 6 -11.51 -10.16 7.56
N ARG A 7 -11.71 -9.92 8.86
CA ARG A 7 -12.50 -8.78 9.36
C ARG A 7 -11.86 -7.47 8.94
N GLU A 8 -10.57 -7.28 9.21
CA GLU A 8 -9.83 -6.06 8.85
C GLU A 8 -9.82 -5.84 7.34
N LEU A 9 -9.52 -6.88 6.56
CA LEU A 9 -9.54 -6.78 5.09
C LEU A 9 -10.93 -6.38 4.58
N LYS A 10 -12.00 -6.96 5.14
CA LYS A 10 -13.38 -6.60 4.79
C LYS A 10 -13.69 -5.13 5.14
N LEU A 11 -13.20 -4.63 6.28
CA LEU A 11 -13.36 -3.23 6.66
C LEU A 11 -12.67 -2.29 5.65
N TYR A 12 -11.49 -2.64 5.14
CA TYR A 12 -10.86 -1.90 4.06
C TYR A 12 -11.76 -1.80 2.82
N PHE A 13 -12.27 -2.93 2.33
CA PHE A 13 -13.08 -2.96 1.10
C PHE A 13 -14.52 -2.46 1.25
N ILE A 14 -15.06 -2.36 2.47
CA ILE A 14 -16.39 -1.77 2.71
C ILE A 14 -16.32 -0.23 2.66
N THR A 15 -15.18 0.35 3.04
CA THR A 15 -15.08 1.81 3.15
C THR A 15 -14.76 2.47 1.79
N PRO A 16 -15.53 3.48 1.36
CA PRO A 16 -15.29 4.18 0.10
C PRO A 16 -13.90 4.86 0.06
N VAL A 17 -13.38 5.22 1.24
CA VAL A 17 -12.08 5.84 1.44
C VAL A 17 -10.93 5.00 0.88
N ALA A 18 -10.97 3.66 1.03
CA ALA A 18 -9.91 2.79 0.52
C ALA A 18 -9.81 2.81 -1.01
N TYR A 19 -10.95 2.89 -1.69
CA TYR A 19 -11.01 3.02 -3.15
C TYR A 19 -10.47 4.38 -3.60
N ILE A 20 -10.81 5.46 -2.89
CA ILE A 20 -10.31 6.81 -3.19
C ILE A 20 -8.77 6.85 -3.08
N PHE A 21 -8.20 6.32 -1.99
CA PHE A 21 -6.74 6.28 -1.84
C PHE A 21 -6.07 5.43 -2.91
N THR A 22 -6.66 4.29 -3.28
CA THR A 22 -6.13 3.44 -4.36
C THR A 22 -6.19 4.15 -5.71
N ALA A 23 -7.28 4.86 -6.00
CA ALA A 23 -7.42 5.64 -7.23
C ALA A 23 -6.41 6.78 -7.30
N ILE A 24 -6.23 7.53 -6.20
CA ILE A 24 -5.22 8.59 -6.11
C ILE A 24 -3.81 8.00 -6.30
N PHE A 25 -3.50 6.88 -5.65
CA PHE A 25 -2.22 6.19 -5.82
C PHE A 25 -1.94 5.88 -7.29
N ILE A 26 -2.89 5.26 -7.99
CA ILE A 26 -2.75 4.95 -9.42
C ILE A 26 -2.59 6.21 -10.26
N LEU A 27 -3.43 7.22 -10.06
CA LEU A 27 -3.39 8.48 -10.82
C LEU A 27 -2.09 9.23 -10.62
N THR A 28 -1.59 9.32 -9.38
CA THR A 28 -0.31 9.95 -9.05
C THR A 28 0.85 9.16 -9.66
N SER A 29 0.84 7.84 -9.54
CA SER A 29 1.85 6.96 -10.15
C SER A 29 1.90 7.08 -11.67
N MET A 30 0.73 7.12 -12.35
CA MET A 30 0.65 7.33 -13.79
C MET A 30 1.13 8.73 -14.19
N SER A 31 0.64 9.77 -13.50
CA SER A 31 1.02 11.17 -13.78
C SER A 31 2.52 11.39 -13.62
N LEU A 32 3.13 10.85 -12.56
CA LEU A 32 4.57 10.96 -12.35
C LEU A 32 5.37 10.25 -13.44
N THR A 33 4.91 9.09 -13.90
CA THR A 33 5.63 8.32 -14.94
C THR A 33 5.56 9.00 -16.30
N PHE A 34 4.38 9.44 -16.73
CA PHE A 34 4.20 10.00 -18.07
C PHE A 34 4.57 11.49 -18.16
N TYR A 35 4.25 12.29 -17.13
CA TYR A 35 4.43 13.74 -17.18
C TYR A 35 5.78 14.19 -16.62
N PHE A 36 6.14 13.74 -15.40
CA PHE A 36 7.41 14.13 -14.76
C PHE A 36 8.59 13.27 -15.21
N GLY A 37 8.36 11.99 -15.46
CA GLY A 37 9.35 11.05 -15.92
C GLY A 37 9.77 11.26 -17.37
N SER A 38 9.04 12.08 -18.13
CA SER A 38 9.27 12.32 -19.56
C SER A 38 9.47 11.01 -20.35
N PHE A 39 8.68 9.98 -20.01
CA PHE A 39 8.81 8.62 -20.55
C PHE A 39 8.83 8.60 -22.08
N PHE A 40 8.07 9.49 -22.72
CA PHE A 40 8.05 9.64 -24.18
C PHE A 40 9.30 10.31 -24.77
N SER A 41 9.99 11.16 -24.00
CA SER A 41 11.22 11.86 -24.42
C SER A 41 12.48 11.03 -24.19
N SER A 42 12.43 10.07 -23.25
CA SER A 42 13.58 9.22 -22.92
C SER A 42 14.01 8.31 -24.08
N GLY A 43 13.11 7.97 -25.01
CA GLY A 43 13.41 7.10 -26.15
C GLY A 43 13.76 5.64 -25.78
N VAL A 44 13.70 5.30 -24.49
CA VAL A 44 13.96 3.96 -23.95
C VAL A 44 12.70 3.48 -23.22
N ALA A 45 12.17 2.34 -23.63
CA ALA A 45 10.99 1.72 -23.02
C ALA A 45 11.38 0.97 -21.73
N GLU A 46 11.78 1.70 -20.69
CA GLU A 46 12.15 1.12 -19.39
C GLU A 46 11.29 1.64 -18.23
N LEU A 47 10.94 0.75 -17.29
CA LEU A 47 10.17 1.10 -16.08
C LEU A 47 11.01 1.73 -14.96
N SER A 48 12.32 1.93 -15.18
CA SER A 48 13.28 2.43 -14.20
C SER A 48 12.84 3.75 -13.56
N ILE A 49 12.22 4.63 -14.36
CA ILE A 49 11.72 5.95 -13.92
C ILE A 49 10.51 5.80 -12.98
N PHE A 50 9.57 4.90 -13.29
CA PHE A 50 8.42 4.60 -12.43
C PHE A 50 8.85 4.10 -11.05
N PHE A 51 9.78 3.15 -11.01
CA PHE A 51 10.27 2.59 -9.75
C PHE A 51 11.10 3.60 -8.93
N SER A 52 11.68 4.61 -9.56
CA SER A 52 12.40 5.70 -8.87
C SER A 52 11.44 6.64 -8.11
N PHE A 53 10.22 6.81 -8.62
CA PHE A 53 9.17 7.62 -7.98
C PHE A 53 8.34 6.84 -6.96
N ILE A 54 8.29 5.52 -7.06
CA ILE A 54 7.50 4.66 -6.16
C ILE A 54 7.77 4.86 -4.66
N PRO A 55 9.02 5.05 -4.18
CA PRO A 55 9.29 5.27 -2.75
C PRO A 55 8.68 6.57 -2.24
N TRP A 56 8.72 7.62 -3.06
CA TRP A 56 8.13 8.93 -2.73
C TRP A 56 6.61 8.83 -2.60
N VAL A 57 5.96 8.14 -3.55
CA VAL A 57 4.51 7.91 -3.48
C VAL A 57 4.16 7.05 -2.26
N PHE A 58 4.98 6.05 -1.95
CA PHE A 58 4.77 5.15 -0.81
C PHE A 58 4.80 5.87 0.53
N ILE A 59 5.65 6.89 0.72
CA ILE A 59 5.68 7.64 1.99
C ILE A 59 4.31 8.26 2.28
N PHE A 60 3.70 8.92 1.29
CA PHE A 60 2.36 9.50 1.43
C PHE A 60 1.27 8.44 1.54
N PHE A 61 1.30 7.44 0.65
CA PHE A 61 0.28 6.41 0.58
C PHE A 61 0.23 5.55 1.85
N ILE A 62 1.39 5.06 2.31
CA ILE A 62 1.48 4.18 3.47
C ILE A 62 1.16 4.94 4.76
N SER A 63 1.58 6.20 4.87
CA SER A 63 1.18 7.07 5.99
C SER A 63 -0.34 7.19 6.08
N ALA A 64 -1.00 7.49 4.96
CA ALA A 64 -2.45 7.62 4.90
C ALA A 64 -3.19 6.32 5.23
N VAL A 65 -2.77 5.19 4.62
CA VAL A 65 -3.39 3.88 4.84
C VAL A 65 -3.22 3.41 6.30
N THR A 66 -2.04 3.65 6.88
CA THR A 66 -1.76 3.29 8.27
C THR A 66 -2.60 4.13 9.23
N MET A 67 -2.70 5.46 9.02
CA MET A 67 -3.55 6.33 9.85
C MET A 67 -5.02 5.91 9.77
N LYS A 68 -5.54 5.57 8.58
CA LYS A 68 -6.92 5.09 8.38
C LYS A 68 -7.20 3.83 9.19
N SER A 69 -6.26 2.89 9.16
CA SER A 69 -6.31 1.66 9.95
C SER A 69 -6.54 1.92 11.43
N TRP A 70 -5.90 2.94 12.01
CA TRP A 70 -6.05 3.28 13.44
C TRP A 70 -7.27 4.18 13.71
N SER A 71 -7.63 5.05 12.76
CA SER A 71 -8.77 5.95 12.87
C SER A 71 -10.10 5.20 12.89
N GLU A 72 -10.23 4.11 12.12
CA GLU A 72 -11.46 3.31 12.12
C GLU A 72 -11.71 2.62 13.45
N GLU A 73 -10.67 2.12 14.11
CA GLU A 73 -10.80 1.52 15.45
C GLU A 73 -11.21 2.56 16.49
N LYS A 74 -10.65 3.79 16.42
CA LYS A 74 -11.06 4.92 17.27
C LYS A 74 -12.52 5.32 17.02
N ARG A 75 -12.94 5.43 15.75
CA ARG A 75 -14.29 5.85 15.36
C ARG A 75 -15.36 4.84 15.78
N LEU A 76 -15.04 3.56 15.73
CA LEU A 76 -15.97 2.47 16.05
C LEU A 76 -16.04 2.15 17.56
N GLY A 77 -15.28 2.85 18.41
CA GLY A 77 -15.20 2.55 19.86
C GLY A 77 -14.70 1.13 20.16
N THR A 78 -14.20 0.41 19.15
CA THR A 78 -13.87 -1.01 19.26
C THR A 78 -12.54 -1.21 19.98
N ILE A 79 -11.77 -0.15 20.23
CA ILE A 79 -10.57 -0.19 21.07
C ILE A 79 -10.92 -0.69 22.47
N GLU A 80 -12.00 -0.21 23.07
CA GLU A 80 -12.42 -0.63 24.42
C GLU A 80 -12.90 -2.09 24.44
N LEU A 81 -13.58 -2.52 23.37
CA LEU A 81 -14.05 -3.90 23.22
C LEU A 81 -12.89 -4.88 22.92
N LEU A 82 -11.88 -4.46 22.17
CA LEU A 82 -10.67 -5.24 21.91
C LEU A 82 -9.78 -5.38 23.15
N LEU A 83 -9.73 -4.36 24.02
CA LEU A 83 -8.99 -4.37 25.27
C LEU A 83 -9.65 -5.21 26.37
N THR A 84 -10.98 -5.39 26.30
CA THR A 84 -11.73 -6.25 27.23
C THR A 84 -11.72 -7.72 26.85
N LEU A 85 -11.44 -8.05 25.58
CA LEU A 85 -11.21 -9.43 25.16
C LEU A 85 -9.80 -9.90 25.54
N PRO A 86 -9.62 -11.16 26.00
CA PRO A 86 -8.32 -11.74 26.35
C PRO A 86 -7.52 -12.14 25.09
N ILE A 87 -7.35 -11.21 24.15
CA ILE A 87 -6.57 -11.42 22.93
C ILE A 87 -5.20 -10.76 23.13
N PRO A 88 -4.08 -11.49 22.92
CA PRO A 88 -2.76 -10.90 23.05
C PRO A 88 -2.52 -9.82 21.98
N LEU A 89 -1.99 -8.67 22.40
CA LEU A 89 -1.78 -7.47 21.58
C LEU A 89 -1.00 -7.76 20.28
N TRP A 90 0.01 -8.64 20.35
CA TRP A 90 0.79 -9.09 19.19
C TRP A 90 -0.07 -9.67 18.06
N LYS A 91 -1.17 -10.36 18.38
CA LYS A 91 -2.09 -10.91 17.36
C LYS A 91 -2.86 -9.81 16.63
N ILE A 92 -3.19 -8.73 17.32
CA ILE A 92 -3.89 -7.58 16.75
C ILE A 92 -2.95 -6.86 15.77
N VAL A 93 -1.74 -6.53 16.23
CA VAL A 93 -0.71 -5.87 15.41
C VAL A 93 -0.40 -6.69 14.15
N LEU A 94 -0.16 -8.00 14.30
CA LEU A 94 0.16 -8.87 13.16
C LEU A 94 -0.98 -8.94 12.14
N SER A 95 -2.23 -9.00 12.61
CA SER A 95 -3.38 -9.04 11.71
C SER A 95 -3.55 -7.75 10.90
N LYS A 96 -3.28 -6.60 11.54
CA LYS A 96 -3.33 -5.27 10.95
C LYS A 96 -2.24 -5.08 9.91
N PHE A 97 -1.03 -5.55 10.22
CA PHE A 97 0.09 -5.59 9.28
C PHE A 97 -0.27 -6.40 8.03
N ILE A 98 -0.72 -7.65 8.20
CA ILE A 98 -1.03 -8.54 7.07
C ILE A 98 -2.18 -7.98 6.22
N ALA A 99 -3.23 -7.44 6.84
CA ALA A 99 -4.36 -6.85 6.12
C ALA A 99 -3.92 -5.61 5.33
N THR A 100 -3.11 -4.73 5.93
CA THR A 100 -2.60 -3.52 5.29
C THR A 100 -1.63 -3.86 4.16
N TRP A 101 -0.72 -4.81 4.38
CA TRP A 101 0.24 -5.26 3.38
C TRP A 101 -0.47 -5.88 2.18
N ALA A 102 -1.45 -6.76 2.39
CA ALA A 102 -2.25 -7.34 1.32
C ALA A 102 -3.00 -6.26 0.51
N PHE A 103 -3.54 -5.24 1.18
CA PHE A 103 -4.20 -4.11 0.51
C PHE A 103 -3.23 -3.31 -0.36
N VAL A 104 -2.05 -2.96 0.15
CA VAL A 104 -1.03 -2.23 -0.63
C VAL A 104 -0.51 -3.07 -1.79
N THR A 105 -0.27 -4.37 -1.59
CA THR A 105 0.08 -5.29 -2.68
C THR A 105 -0.99 -5.32 -3.75
N PHE A 106 -2.27 -5.34 -3.38
CA PHE A 106 -3.37 -5.25 -4.35
C PHE A 106 -3.33 -3.94 -5.14
N SER A 107 -3.09 -2.79 -4.48
CA SER A 107 -2.93 -1.50 -5.16
C SER A 107 -1.74 -1.48 -6.13
N ILE A 108 -0.61 -2.11 -5.77
CA ILE A 108 0.56 -2.24 -6.65
C ILE A 108 0.23 -3.09 -7.86
N VAL A 109 -0.41 -4.25 -7.68
CA VAL A 109 -0.82 -5.13 -8.79
C VAL A 109 -1.79 -4.42 -9.74
N LEU A 110 -2.64 -3.53 -9.22
CA LEU A 110 -3.55 -2.74 -10.03
C LEU A 110 -2.85 -1.75 -10.97
N THR A 111 -1.54 -1.51 -10.80
CA THR A 111 -0.71 -0.74 -11.74
C THR A 111 -0.28 -1.54 -12.98
N PHE A 112 -0.77 -2.76 -13.17
CA PHE A 112 -0.52 -3.59 -14.36
C PHE A 112 -0.72 -2.87 -15.72
N PRO A 113 -1.61 -1.88 -15.90
CA PRO A 113 -1.75 -1.22 -17.20
C PRO A 113 -0.46 -0.52 -17.64
N ILE A 114 0.35 -0.05 -16.69
CA ILE A 114 1.66 0.56 -16.98
C ILE A 114 2.61 -0.48 -17.61
N TRP A 115 2.62 -1.70 -17.07
CA TRP A 115 3.43 -2.80 -17.60
C TRP A 115 3.03 -3.18 -19.03
N ILE A 116 1.72 -3.16 -19.34
CA ILE A 116 1.21 -3.40 -20.70
C ILE A 116 1.67 -2.29 -21.65
N THR A 117 1.52 -1.03 -21.25
CA THR A 117 1.92 0.12 -22.08
C THR A 117 3.40 0.05 -22.44
N VAL A 118 4.28 -0.32 -21.51
CA VAL A 118 5.72 -0.40 -21.79
C VAL A 118 6.08 -1.61 -22.67
N ASN A 119 5.38 -2.74 -22.55
CA ASN A 119 5.54 -3.85 -23.49
C ASN A 119 4.98 -3.56 -24.88
N TYR A 120 4.00 -2.66 -25.00
CA TYR A 120 3.47 -2.26 -26.30
C TYR A 120 4.39 -1.26 -27.01
N LEU A 121 5.02 -0.34 -26.26
CA LEU A 121 5.88 0.71 -26.81
C LEU A 121 7.32 0.26 -27.09
N GLY A 122 7.78 -0.86 -26.52
CA GLY A 122 9.12 -1.38 -26.77
C GLY A 122 9.28 -2.84 -26.34
N ASN A 123 10.52 -3.32 -26.26
CA ASN A 123 10.86 -4.67 -25.78
C ASN A 123 11.60 -4.60 -24.43
N PRO A 124 10.92 -4.24 -23.34
CA PRO A 124 11.54 -4.24 -22.01
C PRO A 124 11.86 -5.67 -21.54
N ASP A 125 12.92 -5.80 -20.75
CA ASP A 125 13.19 -7.05 -20.03
C ASP A 125 12.16 -7.28 -18.93
N ASN A 126 11.19 -8.16 -19.23
CA ASN A 126 10.10 -8.49 -18.31
C ASN A 126 10.61 -9.11 -16.99
N LEU A 127 11.77 -9.77 -16.99
CA LEU A 127 12.38 -10.31 -15.78
C LEU A 127 12.77 -9.21 -14.79
N ILE A 128 13.32 -8.10 -15.31
CA ILE A 128 13.70 -6.94 -14.49
C ILE A 128 12.44 -6.30 -13.92
N ILE A 129 11.39 -6.15 -14.73
CA ILE A 129 10.11 -5.58 -14.27
C ILE A 129 9.53 -6.40 -13.11
N VAL A 130 9.50 -7.73 -13.22
CA VAL A 130 9.01 -8.61 -12.15
C VAL A 130 9.86 -8.44 -10.88
N GLY A 131 11.19 -8.38 -11.01
CA GLY A 131 12.09 -8.12 -9.88
C GLY A 131 11.79 -6.79 -9.18
N GLN A 132 11.52 -5.75 -9.94
CA GLN A 132 11.19 -4.43 -9.42
C GLN A 132 9.81 -4.41 -8.72
N TYR A 133 8.81 -5.11 -9.26
CA TYR A 133 7.51 -5.29 -8.59
C TYR A 133 7.64 -6.04 -7.27
N LEU A 134 8.45 -7.10 -7.23
CA LEU A 134 8.71 -7.87 -6.02
C LEU A 134 9.46 -7.01 -4.98
N GLY A 135 10.44 -6.22 -5.42
CA GLY A 135 11.11 -5.22 -4.59
C GLY A 135 10.15 -4.17 -4.01
N ALA A 136 9.21 -3.67 -4.81
CA ALA A 136 8.19 -2.73 -4.34
C ALA A 136 7.27 -3.35 -3.28
N ILE A 137 6.85 -4.61 -3.44
CA ILE A 137 6.02 -5.32 -2.45
C ILE A 137 6.76 -5.50 -1.12
N LEU A 138 8.05 -5.84 -1.17
CA LEU A 138 8.89 -5.97 0.03
C LEU A 138 9.11 -4.60 0.70
N MET A 139 9.38 -3.56 -0.09
CA MET A 139 9.54 -2.19 0.41
C MET A 139 8.25 -1.67 1.07
N ALA A 140 7.09 -1.95 0.49
CA ALA A 140 5.80 -1.65 1.11
C ALA A 140 5.67 -2.31 2.49
N GLY A 141 6.08 -3.57 2.63
CA GLY A 141 6.12 -4.28 3.91
C GLY A 141 6.98 -3.55 4.95
N ALA A 142 8.19 -3.12 4.59
CA ALA A 142 9.07 -2.38 5.49
C ALA A 142 8.43 -1.06 5.96
N TYR A 143 7.87 -0.27 5.04
CA TYR A 143 7.25 1.02 5.37
C TYR A 143 5.98 0.86 6.21
N ILE A 144 5.16 -0.16 5.94
CA ILE A 144 3.97 -0.46 6.76
C ILE A 144 4.38 -0.87 8.17
N SER A 145 5.45 -1.67 8.31
CA SER A 145 5.98 -2.02 9.63
C SER A 145 6.40 -0.78 10.41
N LEU A 146 7.09 0.16 9.76
CA LEU A 146 7.47 1.44 10.37
C LEU A 146 6.25 2.29 10.73
N GLY A 147 5.25 2.38 9.86
CA GLY A 147 4.02 3.14 10.12
C GLY A 147 3.24 2.58 11.30
N ILE A 148 3.08 1.25 11.37
CA ILE A 148 2.35 0.59 12.46
C ILE A 148 3.10 0.70 13.78
N PHE A 149 4.44 0.65 13.76
CA PHE A 149 5.26 0.87 14.95
C PHE A 149 5.25 2.33 15.40
N SER A 150 5.37 3.27 14.45
CA SER A 150 5.53 4.69 14.72
C SER A 150 4.24 5.39 15.10
N LEU A 151 3.07 4.90 14.69
CA LEU A 151 1.80 5.35 15.26
C LEU A 151 1.59 4.57 16.56
N PRO A 152 1.90 5.17 17.73
CA PRO A 152 1.71 4.47 18.97
C PRO A 152 0.20 4.28 19.11
N LEU A 153 -0.20 3.09 19.58
CA LEU A 153 -1.45 2.93 20.31
C LEU A 153 -1.61 4.15 21.24
N PRO A 154 -2.79 4.77 21.36
CA PRO A 154 -3.04 5.75 22.40
C PRO A 154 -2.99 5.03 23.76
N VAL A 155 -1.78 4.79 24.25
CA VAL A 155 -1.45 4.37 25.61
C VAL A 155 -0.54 5.46 26.16
N THR A 156 -1.09 6.66 26.27
CA THR A 156 -0.61 7.69 27.20
C THR A 156 -1.80 8.54 27.60
N LYS A 157 -2.43 8.10 28.70
CA LYS A 157 -3.43 8.76 29.56
C LYS A 157 -4.80 9.09 28.96
#